data_AF-A0A7Y2HFW2-F1
#
_entry.id   AF-A0A7Y2HFW2-F1
#
_cell.length_a   1.000
_cell.length_b   1.000
_cell.length_c   1.000
_cell.angle_alpha   90.00
_cell.angle_beta   90.00
_cell.angle_gamma   90.00
#
_symmetry.space_group_name_H-M   'P 1'
#
loop_
_entity.id
_entity.type
_entity.pdbx_description
1 polymer ?
#
loop_
_entity_poly.entity_id
_entity_poly.type
_entity_poly.pdbx_seq_one_letter_code
_entity_poly.pdbx_strand_id
1 'polypeptide(L)'
;MNTVEIKKGLQDLINRLFDAEKGYREIIKATSIPTLKGWMKRYATERQSMREDLVEAYKKLGGSPEVSTTLIGDMHRAFIDIKVNGAWDNFESIVTEIERGASTLISDYEDTLKEVKMPAHLVTLLNDQKLLVENELRNLIQLKKDLASVEV
;
A
#
# COMPACT_ATOMS: atom_id res chain seq x y z
N MET A 1 -12.46 20.35 -15.21
CA MET A 1 -11.82 19.12 -14.70
C MET A 1 -10.47 19.00 -15.38
N ASN A 2 -9.38 19.03 -14.62
CA ASN A 2 -8.03 19.07 -15.16
C ASN A 2 -7.48 17.64 -15.30
N THR A 3 -7.39 17.13 -16.52
CA THR A 3 -6.91 15.76 -16.78
C THR A 3 -5.42 15.58 -16.45
N VAL A 4 -4.63 16.66 -16.40
CA VAL A 4 -3.22 16.63 -16.00
C VAL A 4 -3.12 16.36 -14.50
N GLU A 5 -3.90 17.07 -13.68
CA GLU A 5 -3.94 16.87 -12.23
C GLU A 5 -4.46 15.48 -11.86
N ILE A 6 -5.51 15.00 -12.54
CA ILE A 6 -6.02 13.63 -12.33
C ILE A 6 -4.95 12.60 -12.65
N LYS A 7 -4.29 12.72 -13.81
CA LYS A 7 -3.20 11.81 -14.18
C LYS A 7 -2.08 11.85 -13.16
N LYS A 8 -1.70 13.03 -12.66
CA LYS A 8 -0.67 13.15 -11.62
C LYS A 8 -1.07 12.42 -10.32
N GLY A 9 -2.28 12.67 -9.79
CA GLY A 9 -2.75 11.98 -8.59
C GLY A 9 -2.81 10.46 -8.75
N LEU A 10 -3.30 9.99 -9.90
CA LEU A 10 -3.29 8.55 -10.21
C LEU A 10 -1.87 7.99 -10.31
N GLN A 11 -0.94 8.74 -10.92
CA GLN A 11 0.46 8.33 -11.05
C GLN A 11 1.14 8.15 -9.69
N ASP A 12 0.90 9.07 -8.77
CA ASP A 12 1.47 9.02 -7.43
C ASP A 12 0.94 7.79 -6.66
N LEU A 13 -0.37 7.54 -6.72
CA LEU A 13 -0.98 6.34 -6.12
C LEU A 13 -0.50 5.04 -6.77
N ILE A 14 -0.36 4.98 -8.10
CA ILE A 14 0.20 3.83 -8.83
C ILE A 14 1.60 3.49 -8.30
N ASN A 15 2.44 4.50 -8.09
CA ASN A 15 3.79 4.32 -7.57
C ASN A 15 3.78 3.82 -6.12
N ARG A 16 2.89 4.36 -5.27
CA ARG A 16 2.73 3.92 -3.88
C ARG A 16 2.25 2.48 -3.77
N LEU A 17 1.27 2.10 -4.58
CA LEU A 17 0.77 0.72 -4.64
C LEU A 17 1.84 -0.25 -5.11
N PHE A 18 2.67 0.14 -6.09
CA PHE A 18 3.79 -0.67 -6.54
C PHE A 18 4.85 -0.87 -5.46
N ASP A 19 5.17 0.18 -4.71
CA ASP A 19 6.11 0.09 -3.59
C ASP A 19 5.56 -0.84 -2.49
N ALA A 20 4.27 -0.72 -2.16
CA ALA A 20 3.61 -1.58 -1.17
C ALA A 20 3.66 -3.04 -1.59
N GLU A 21 3.30 -3.33 -2.84
CA GLU A 21 3.34 -4.68 -3.41
C GLU A 21 4.74 -5.29 -3.25
N LYS A 22 5.80 -4.54 -3.63
CA LYS A 22 7.18 -5.00 -3.49
C LYS A 22 7.55 -5.27 -2.04
N GLY A 23 7.20 -4.35 -1.15
CA GLY A 23 7.44 -4.49 0.29
C GLY A 23 6.85 -5.79 0.86
N TYR A 24 5.58 -6.05 0.57
CA TYR A 24 4.92 -7.28 0.99
C TYR A 24 5.58 -8.52 0.38
N ARG A 25 5.98 -8.49 -0.89
CA ARG A 25 6.71 -9.60 -1.53
C ARG A 25 8.07 -9.87 -0.87
N GLU A 26 8.77 -8.85 -0.39
CA GLU A 26 10.02 -9.04 0.36
C GLU A 26 9.76 -9.64 1.74
N ILE A 27 8.73 -9.19 2.47
CA ILE A 27 8.33 -9.81 3.75
C ILE A 27 8.04 -11.30 3.57
N ILE A 28 7.27 -11.68 2.54
CA ILE A 28 6.92 -13.09 2.27
C ILE A 28 8.16 -13.97 2.13
N LYS A 29 9.20 -13.46 1.45
CA LYS A 29 10.45 -14.20 1.22
C LYS A 29 11.29 -14.32 2.48
N ALA A 30 11.25 -13.32 3.35
CA ALA A 30 12.20 -13.19 4.44
C ALA A 30 11.66 -13.66 5.80
N THR A 31 10.36 -13.50 6.08
CA THR A 31 9.79 -13.96 7.35
C THR A 31 9.65 -15.47 7.40
N SER A 32 9.72 -16.07 8.59
CA SER A 32 9.34 -17.46 8.84
C SER A 32 7.90 -17.61 9.34
N ILE A 33 7.25 -16.52 9.76
CA ILE A 33 5.93 -16.51 10.41
C ILE A 33 4.81 -16.83 9.40
N PRO A 34 4.15 -18.01 9.48
CA PRO A 34 3.20 -18.44 8.45
C PRO A 34 1.98 -17.51 8.31
N THR A 35 1.46 -17.00 9.42
CA THR A 35 0.31 -16.07 9.44
C THR A 35 0.61 -14.80 8.67
N LEU A 36 1.80 -14.20 8.88
CA LEU A 36 2.22 -13.01 8.13
C LEU A 36 2.37 -13.32 6.64
N LYS A 37 2.95 -14.47 6.26
CA LYS A 37 3.03 -14.84 4.83
C LYS A 37 1.67 -14.89 4.16
N GLY A 38 0.67 -15.49 4.84
CA GLY A 38 -0.70 -15.57 4.33
C GLY A 38 -1.28 -14.19 4.04
N TRP A 39 -1.15 -13.27 4.99
CA TRP A 39 -1.64 -11.90 4.85
C TRP A 39 -0.87 -11.09 3.82
N MET A 40 0.46 -11.13 3.85
CA MET A 40 1.27 -10.36 2.91
C MET A 40 1.06 -10.84 1.47
N LYS A 41 0.80 -12.13 1.26
CA LYS A 41 0.43 -12.65 -0.06
C LYS A 41 -0.89 -12.04 -0.54
N ARG A 42 -1.90 -12.01 0.33
CA ARG A 42 -3.20 -11.40 0.05
C ARG A 42 -3.03 -9.91 -0.28
N TYR A 43 -2.36 -9.16 0.58
CA TYR A 43 -2.15 -7.73 0.41
C TYR A 43 -1.37 -7.44 -0.87
N ALA A 44 -0.29 -8.16 -1.17
CA ALA A 44 0.45 -7.99 -2.42
C ALA A 44 -0.45 -8.17 -3.66
N THR A 45 -1.33 -9.18 -3.67
CA THR A 45 -2.30 -9.38 -4.75
C THR A 45 -3.32 -8.25 -4.85
N GLU A 46 -3.85 -7.78 -3.72
CA GLU A 46 -4.78 -6.63 -3.72
C GLU A 46 -4.10 -5.37 -4.23
N ARG A 47 -2.86 -5.06 -3.83
CA ARG A 47 -2.12 -3.86 -4.29
C ARG A 47 -1.81 -3.92 -5.78
N GLN A 48 -1.49 -5.11 -6.29
CA GLN A 48 -1.33 -5.34 -7.72
C GLN A 48 -2.64 -5.03 -8.47
N SER A 49 -3.76 -5.59 -8.03
CA SER A 49 -5.08 -5.37 -8.66
C SER A 49 -5.47 -3.89 -8.62
N MET A 50 -5.33 -3.24 -7.46
CA MET A 50 -5.62 -1.82 -7.29
C MET A 50 -4.80 -0.97 -8.26
N ARG A 51 -3.51 -1.27 -8.39
CA ARG A 51 -2.63 -0.57 -9.32
C ARG A 51 -3.08 -0.75 -10.77
N GLU A 52 -3.46 -1.97 -11.15
CA GLU A 52 -3.95 -2.27 -12.50
C GLU A 52 -5.22 -1.47 -12.83
N ASP A 53 -6.15 -1.34 -11.88
CA ASP A 53 -7.35 -0.49 -12.03
C ASP A 53 -6.97 0.98 -12.27
N LEU A 54 -6.02 1.52 -11.49
CA LEU A 54 -5.56 2.91 -11.65
C LEU A 54 -4.81 3.11 -12.96
N VAL A 55 -4.04 2.13 -13.41
CA VAL A 55 -3.35 2.15 -14.71
C VAL A 55 -4.37 2.18 -15.85
N GLU A 56 -5.44 1.39 -15.76
CA GLU A 56 -6.51 1.40 -16.76
C GLU A 56 -7.23 2.76 -16.78
N ALA A 57 -7.58 3.28 -15.59
CA ALA A 57 -8.16 4.62 -15.45
C ALA A 57 -7.26 5.71 -16.06
N TYR A 58 -5.96 5.67 -15.79
CA TYR A 58 -4.98 6.60 -16.36
C TYR A 58 -4.98 6.54 -17.89
N LYS A 59 -4.94 5.33 -18.46
CA LYS A 59 -4.94 5.14 -19.92
C LYS A 59 -6.20 5.71 -20.58
N LYS A 60 -7.37 5.56 -19.95
CA LYS A 60 -8.64 6.16 -20.41
C LYS A 60 -8.60 7.69 -20.44
N LEU A 61 -7.72 8.33 -19.69
CA LEU A 61 -7.50 9.78 -19.70
C LEU A 61 -6.47 10.24 -20.75
N GLY A 62 -5.97 9.33 -21.60
CA GLY A 62 -5.06 9.64 -22.71
C GLY A 62 -3.60 9.79 -22.25
N GLY A 63 -2.95 8.68 -21.93
CA GLY A 63 -1.53 8.61 -21.58
C GLY A 63 -1.09 7.20 -21.19
N SER A 64 0.17 7.06 -20.80
CA SER A 64 0.69 5.82 -20.20
C SER A 64 1.35 6.18 -18.87
N PRO A 65 0.98 5.52 -17.76
CA PRO A 65 1.61 5.79 -16.48
C PRO A 65 3.07 5.35 -16.51
N GLU A 66 3.94 6.14 -15.89
CA GLU A 66 5.35 5.84 -15.71
C GLU A 66 5.51 4.98 -14.45
N VAL A 67 5.66 3.68 -14.62
CA VAL A 67 6.00 2.79 -13.50
C VAL A 67 7.52 2.70 -13.44
N SER A 68 8.17 3.57 -12.65
CA SER A 68 9.62 3.50 -12.46
C SER A 68 9.96 2.66 -11.22
N THR A 69 10.85 1.68 -11.39
CA THR A 69 11.37 0.87 -10.28
C THR A 69 12.36 1.62 -9.39
N THR A 70 12.77 2.82 -9.81
CA THR A 70 13.81 3.64 -9.18
C THR A 70 13.25 4.59 -8.11
N LEU A 71 11.92 4.71 -8.01
CA LEU A 71 11.27 5.45 -6.93
C LEU A 71 11.38 4.65 -5.63
N ILE A 72 12.43 4.95 -4.85
CA ILE A 72 12.56 4.49 -3.48
C ILE A 72 11.62 5.35 -2.62
N GLY A 73 10.44 4.80 -2.30
CA GLY A 73 9.50 5.39 -1.36
C GLY A 73 9.95 5.23 0.11
N ASP A 74 9.28 5.93 1.02
CA ASP A 74 9.51 5.80 2.47
C ASP A 74 9.25 4.39 2.99
N MET A 75 8.30 3.70 2.38
CA MET A 75 7.97 2.32 2.70
C MET A 75 9.06 1.37 2.16
N HIS A 76 9.52 1.57 0.92
CA HIS A 76 10.70 0.86 0.39
C HIS A 76 11.90 0.92 1.34
N ARG A 77 12.20 2.12 1.86
CA ARG A 77 13.33 2.35 2.78
C ARG A 77 13.17 1.55 4.07
N ALA A 78 12.01 1.57 4.70
CA ALA A 78 11.82 0.78 5.91
C ALA A 78 11.91 -0.73 5.68
N PHE A 79 11.45 -1.22 4.54
CA PHE A 79 11.64 -2.64 4.22
C PHE A 79 13.12 -2.97 4.02
N ILE A 80 13.92 -2.05 3.48
CA ILE A 80 15.38 -2.17 3.47
C ILE A 80 15.94 -2.15 4.89
N ASP A 81 15.43 -1.30 5.79
CA ASP A 81 15.92 -1.24 7.18
C ASP A 81 15.59 -2.53 7.96
N ILE A 82 14.38 -3.09 7.81
CA ILE A 82 14.06 -4.44 8.32
C ILE A 82 15.06 -5.46 7.77
N LYS A 83 15.39 -5.34 6.47
CA LYS A 83 16.37 -6.21 5.81
C LYS A 83 17.74 -6.18 6.45
N VAL A 84 18.26 -4.97 6.65
CA VAL A 84 19.60 -4.74 7.19
C VAL A 84 19.66 -5.16 8.66
N ASN A 85 18.59 -4.93 9.43
CA ASN A 85 18.55 -5.23 10.85
C ASN A 85 18.16 -6.69 11.16
N GLY A 86 17.76 -7.48 10.16
CA GLY A 86 17.38 -8.89 10.35
C GLY A 86 16.07 -9.10 11.12
N ALA A 87 15.20 -8.09 11.19
CA ALA A 87 13.98 -8.11 12.01
C ALA A 87 12.80 -8.87 11.35
N TRP A 88 13.07 -9.74 10.38
CA TRP A 88 12.05 -10.47 9.58
C TRP A 88 11.26 -11.53 10.34
N ASP A 89 11.71 -11.90 11.55
CA ASP A 89 10.99 -12.83 12.43
C ASP A 89 10.43 -12.12 13.67
N ASN A 90 10.50 -10.79 13.73
CA ASN A 90 9.81 -10.01 14.74
C ASN A 90 8.45 -9.55 14.19
N PHE A 91 7.39 -10.22 14.66
CA PHE A 91 6.02 -9.89 14.26
C PHE A 91 5.68 -8.41 14.50
N GLU A 92 6.03 -7.87 15.67
CA GLU A 92 5.74 -6.50 16.03
C GLU A 92 6.48 -5.49 15.14
N SER A 93 7.76 -5.71 14.87
CA SER A 93 8.54 -4.83 13.98
C SER A 93 7.96 -4.80 12.58
N ILE A 94 7.57 -5.97 12.03
CA ILE A 94 6.99 -6.06 10.69
C ILE A 94 5.63 -5.36 10.64
N VAL A 95 4.75 -5.62 11.63
CA VAL A 95 3.44 -4.97 11.68
C VAL A 95 3.57 -3.46 11.80
N THR A 96 4.51 -2.96 12.59
CA THR A 96 4.74 -1.52 12.78
C THR A 96 5.13 -0.84 11.45
N GLU A 97 5.96 -1.48 10.63
CA GLU A 97 6.30 -0.93 9.31
C GLU A 97 5.16 -1.02 8.30
N ILE A 98 4.36 -2.09 8.36
CA ILE A 98 3.15 -2.19 7.55
C ILE A 98 2.15 -1.10 7.94
N GLU A 99 1.98 -0.84 9.24
CA GLU A 99 1.12 0.23 9.76
C GLU A 99 1.55 1.59 9.26
N ARG A 100 2.85 1.89 9.30
CA ARG A 100 3.41 3.14 8.79
C ARG A 100 3.16 3.28 7.28
N GLY A 101 3.47 2.25 6.49
CA GLY A 101 3.26 2.25 5.04
C GLY A 101 1.79 2.37 4.63
N ALA A 102 0.90 1.64 5.31
CA ALA A 102 -0.54 1.69 5.06
C ALA A 102 -1.12 3.06 5.43
N SER A 103 -0.69 3.66 6.54
CA SER A 103 -1.12 5.00 6.96
C SER A 103 -0.70 6.07 5.95
N THR A 104 0.52 5.99 5.41
CA THR A 104 0.97 6.88 4.32
C THR A 104 0.12 6.70 3.07
N LEU A 105 -0.14 5.46 2.64
CA LEU A 105 -0.97 5.20 1.47
C LEU A 105 -2.41 5.73 1.65
N ILE A 106 -3.00 5.55 2.84
CA ILE A 106 -4.33 6.10 3.16
C ILE A 106 -4.31 7.63 3.07
N SER A 107 -3.29 8.30 3.63
CA SER A 107 -3.13 9.75 3.51
C SER A 107 -3.02 10.19 2.06
N ASP A 108 -2.22 9.49 1.24
CA ASP A 108 -2.07 9.82 -0.18
C ASP A 108 -3.41 9.71 -0.94
N TYR A 109 -4.26 8.73 -0.59
CA TYR A 109 -5.63 8.65 -1.12
C TYR A 109 -6.48 9.83 -0.68
N GLU A 110 -6.44 10.21 0.60
CA GLU A 110 -7.22 11.32 1.15
C GLU A 110 -6.83 12.67 0.53
N ASP A 111 -5.54 12.92 0.41
CA ASP A 111 -4.99 14.12 -0.20
C ASP A 111 -5.40 14.17 -1.68
N THR A 112 -5.26 13.06 -2.41
CA THR A 112 -5.68 12.99 -3.82
C THR A 112 -7.18 13.24 -3.99
N LEU A 113 -8.03 12.62 -3.15
CA LEU A 113 -9.49 12.80 -3.17
C LEU A 113 -9.92 14.23 -2.82
N LYS A 114 -9.15 14.92 -1.96
CA LYS A 114 -9.43 16.29 -1.51
C LYS A 114 -8.96 17.34 -2.49
N GLU A 115 -7.76 17.18 -3.05
CA GLU A 115 -7.10 18.18 -3.87
C GLU A 115 -7.48 18.09 -5.35
N VAL A 116 -7.80 16.89 -5.83
CA VAL A 116 -8.01 16.64 -7.26
C VAL A 116 -9.48 16.46 -7.59
N LYS A 117 -10.05 17.42 -8.34
CA LYS A 117 -11.42 17.28 -8.87
C LYS A 117 -11.45 16.26 -10.01
N MET A 118 -12.08 15.11 -9.77
CA MET A 118 -12.18 13.99 -10.72
C MET A 118 -13.63 13.50 -10.91
N PRO A 119 -13.91 12.70 -11.97
CA PRO A 119 -15.23 12.12 -12.18
C PRO A 119 -15.66 11.20 -11.04
N ALA A 120 -16.97 11.08 -10.81
CA ALA A 120 -17.54 10.28 -9.74
C ALA A 120 -17.03 8.83 -9.72
N HIS A 121 -16.87 8.18 -10.88
CA HIS A 121 -16.38 6.80 -10.94
C HIS A 121 -14.94 6.64 -10.41
N LEU A 122 -14.06 7.64 -10.60
CA LEU A 122 -12.71 7.61 -10.02
C LEU A 122 -12.76 7.88 -8.52
N VAL A 123 -13.62 8.80 -8.08
CA VAL A 123 -13.84 9.04 -6.64
C VAL A 123 -14.28 7.75 -5.93
N THR A 124 -15.25 7.02 -6.52
CA THR A 124 -15.70 5.73 -5.99
C THR A 124 -14.57 4.72 -5.95
N LEU A 125 -13.84 4.53 -7.06
CA LEU A 125 -12.70 3.62 -7.13
C LEU A 125 -11.65 3.90 -6.04
N LEU A 126 -11.23 5.16 -5.88
CA LEU A 126 -10.23 5.53 -4.89
C LEU A 126 -10.74 5.32 -3.45
N ASN A 127 -12.02 5.61 -3.17
CA ASN A 127 -12.60 5.36 -1.85
C ASN A 127 -12.71 3.87 -1.54
N ASP A 128 -13.11 3.04 -2.50
CA ASP A 128 -13.22 1.59 -2.32
C ASP A 128 -11.84 0.98 -2.01
N GLN A 129 -10.81 1.41 -2.74
CA GLN A 129 -9.43 0.99 -2.48
C GLN A 129 -8.95 1.46 -1.10
N LYS A 130 -9.16 2.73 -0.75
CA LYS A 130 -8.80 3.29 0.56
C LYS A 130 -9.46 2.53 1.70
N LEU A 131 -10.77 2.28 1.60
CA LEU A 131 -11.54 1.56 2.61
C LEU A 131 -11.03 0.12 2.82
N LEU A 132 -10.61 -0.54 1.73
CA LEU A 132 -10.00 -1.86 1.82
C LEU A 132 -8.71 -1.79 2.65
N VAL A 133 -7.83 -0.83 2.38
CA VAL A 133 -6.57 -0.63 3.12
C VAL A 133 -6.82 -0.27 4.59
N GLU A 134 -7.80 0.59 4.88
CA GLU A 134 -8.19 0.96 6.24
C GLU A 134 -8.67 -0.26 7.05
N ASN A 135 -9.45 -1.14 6.44
CA ASN A 135 -9.96 -2.35 7.10
C ASN A 135 -8.85 -3.36 7.38
N GLU A 136 -7.93 -3.54 6.43
CA GLU A 136 -6.76 -4.40 6.62
C GLU A 136 -5.83 -3.90 7.72
N LEU A 137 -5.58 -2.58 7.75
CA LEU A 137 -4.78 -1.95 8.78
C LEU A 137 -5.42 -2.15 10.16
N ARG A 138 -6.72 -1.93 10.27
CA ARG A 138 -7.49 -2.16 11.50
C ARG A 138 -7.36 -3.61 11.98
N ASN A 139 -7.52 -4.58 11.09
CA ASN A 139 -7.40 -6.01 11.42
C ASN A 139 -5.99 -6.37 11.88
N LEU A 140 -4.97 -5.82 11.21
CA LEU A 140 -3.57 -6.06 11.54
C LEU A 140 -3.19 -5.49 12.92
N ILE A 141 -3.64 -4.25 13.22
CA ILE A 141 -3.44 -3.62 14.52
C ILE A 141 -4.17 -4.38 15.62
N GLN A 142 -5.39 -4.86 15.35
CA GLN A 142 -6.13 -5.65 16.33
C GLN A 142 -5.38 -6.94 16.67
N LEU A 143 -4.86 -7.67 15.67
CA LEU A 143 -4.08 -8.87 15.95
C LEU A 143 -2.80 -8.55 16.75
N LYS A 144 -2.10 -7.46 16.44
CA LYS A 144 -0.94 -7.03 17.23
C LYS A 144 -1.29 -6.84 18.71
N LYS A 145 -2.44 -6.22 18.99
CA LYS A 145 -2.94 -6.06 20.37
C LYS A 145 -3.29 -7.39 21.01
N ASP A 146 -4.00 -8.27 20.29
CA ASP A 146 -4.41 -9.57 20.82
C ASP A 146 -3.19 -10.42 21.19
N LEU A 147 -2.15 -10.44 20.35
CA LEU A 147 -0.90 -11.16 20.63
C LEU A 147 -0.14 -10.57 21.82
N ALA A 148 -0.05 -9.24 21.93
CA ALA A 148 0.58 -8.59 23.07
C ALA A 148 -0.17 -8.84 24.40
N SER A 149 -1.49 -9.07 24.34
CA SER A 149 -2.30 -9.35 25.54
C SER A 149 -2.20 -10.80 26.04
N VAL A 150 -1.69 -11.72 25.22
CA VAL A 150 -1.52 -13.15 25.55
C VAL A 150 -0.15 -13.43 26.20
N GLU A 151 0.81 -12.51 26.07
CA GLU A 151 2.15 -12.63 26.70
C GLU A 151 2.18 -12.17 28.18
N VAL A 152 1.02 -11.87 28.78
CA VAL A 152 0.85 -11.43 30.19
C VAL A 152 0.28 -12.54 31.07
#